data_AF-A0A5P9BHS8-F1
#
_entry.id   AF-A0A5P9BHS8-F1
#
_cell.length_a   1.000
_cell.length_b   1.000
_cell.length_c   1.000
_cell.angle_alpha   90.00
_cell.angle_beta   90.00
_cell.angle_gamma   90.00
#
_symmetry.space_group_name_H-M   'P 1'
#
loop_
_entity.id
_entity.type
_entity.pdbx_description
1 polymer ?
#
loop_
_entity_poly.entity_id
_entity_poly.type
_entity_poly.pdbx_seq_one_letter_code
_entity_poly.pdbx_strand_id
1 'polypeptide(L)'
;MNRQPSLRKKQKGDLLVNVALGLIVLIVIAVSGARVLRNLKQEQLANIAVNRIMTVQDAAQRHFMESVLSGSAPDSLNNYPLNINELIADGYIDACSDANEVAGLCLNQTKLPWVTAGNADVVLNLVRFSDPADNYPAFRLSFDISNIQPIRFRNVVRSKLIEIPNYTEAGGVVTITFTRPGTAVTMDSLVSRDGSDPMTADWDYGGFYLDNVRDISFTGLTDRTALTGTVKVGSLVTSGATGTSVTKPTCPTDYQPRIEVAVKGITATGSDLPYNLKAVAAWAVDNGVDWLVRYRATGEDVDGVKTYFDDGAVTYFTWCDFI
;
A
#
# COMPACT_ATOMS: atom_id res chain seq x y z
N MET A 1 37.96 59.90 70.71
CA MET A 1 36.48 60.05 70.58
C MET A 1 36.07 59.61 69.18
N ASN A 2 35.07 58.74 69.15
CA ASN A 2 34.55 57.90 68.07
C ASN A 2 34.39 58.50 66.66
N ARG A 3 34.90 57.79 65.64
CA ARG A 3 34.40 57.84 64.26
C ARG A 3 33.03 57.14 64.22
N GLN A 4 31.97 57.87 63.89
CA GLN A 4 30.69 57.25 63.54
C GLN A 4 30.76 56.64 62.13
N PRO A 5 30.33 55.39 61.93
CA PRO A 5 30.15 54.83 60.60
C PRO A 5 28.84 55.37 60.01
N SER A 6 28.89 56.03 58.85
CA SER A 6 27.69 56.36 58.10
C SER A 6 27.06 55.08 57.54
N LEU A 7 25.97 54.65 58.16
CA LEU A 7 25.14 53.56 57.63
C LEU A 7 24.50 54.03 56.32
N ARG A 8 25.06 53.58 55.19
CA ARG A 8 24.39 53.65 53.88
C ARG A 8 23.02 52.99 54.02
N LYS A 9 21.97 53.80 53.94
CA LYS A 9 20.57 53.35 53.92
C LYS A 9 20.38 52.48 52.68
N LYS A 10 20.43 51.15 52.82
CA LYS A 10 20.16 50.21 51.71
C LYS A 10 18.75 50.49 51.20
N GLN A 11 18.64 50.89 49.93
CA GLN A 11 17.39 51.13 49.22
C GLN A 11 16.61 49.82 49.11
N LYS A 12 15.80 49.51 50.13
CA LYS A 12 14.89 48.36 50.13
C LYS A 12 13.74 48.50 49.12
N GLY A 13 13.58 49.66 48.48
CA GLY A 13 12.58 49.89 47.43
C GLY A 13 12.97 49.37 46.05
N ASP A 14 14.26 49.25 45.74
CA ASP A 14 14.73 48.89 44.39
C ASP A 14 14.52 47.39 44.07
N LEU A 15 14.69 46.52 45.07
CA LEU A 15 14.42 45.08 44.90
C LEU A 15 12.94 44.79 44.60
N LEU A 16 12.03 45.52 45.26
CA LEU A 16 10.58 45.29 45.15
C LEU A 16 10.06 45.81 43.80
N VAL A 17 10.60 46.93 43.32
CA VAL A 17 10.30 47.47 41.98
C VAL A 17 10.83 46.56 40.87
N ASN A 18 12.06 46.05 40.99
CA ASN A 18 12.64 45.15 39.99
C ASN A 18 11.93 43.78 39.93
N VAL A 19 11.51 43.23 41.07
CA VAL A 19 10.71 41.99 41.11
C VAL A 19 9.31 42.21 40.52
N ALA A 20 8.67 43.34 40.79
CA ALA A 20 7.36 43.67 40.21
C ALA A 20 7.45 43.86 38.69
N LEU A 21 8.48 44.55 38.18
CA LEU A 21 8.75 44.69 36.75
C LEU A 21 9.02 43.34 36.08
N GLY A 22 9.84 42.48 36.71
CA GLY A 22 10.09 41.12 36.22
C GLY A 22 8.82 40.28 36.14
N LEU A 23 7.92 40.38 37.13
CA LEU A 23 6.65 39.68 37.13
C LEU A 23 5.71 40.17 36.01
N ILE A 24 5.66 41.48 35.76
CA ILE A 24 4.87 42.06 34.67
C ILE A 24 5.38 41.54 33.32
N VAL A 25 6.69 41.52 33.09
CA VAL A 25 7.28 40.99 31.85
C VAL A 25 6.94 39.51 31.67
N LEU A 26 7.03 38.69 32.73
CA LEU A 26 6.65 37.28 32.68
C LEU A 26 5.16 37.08 32.37
N ILE A 27 4.28 37.89 32.93
CA ILE A 27 2.83 37.85 32.64
C ILE A 27 2.58 38.20 31.16
N VAL A 28 3.24 39.24 30.64
CA VAL A 28 3.11 39.63 29.22
C VAL A 28 3.59 38.52 28.30
N ILE A 29 4.72 37.88 28.61
CA ILE A 29 5.24 36.73 27.84
C ILE A 29 4.27 35.54 27.92
N ALA A 30 3.76 35.21 29.11
CA ALA A 30 2.83 34.10 29.29
C ALA A 30 1.50 34.32 28.54
N VAL A 31 0.94 35.53 28.59
CA VAL A 31 -0.30 35.88 27.85
C VAL A 31 -0.06 35.86 26.33
N SER A 32 1.08 36.37 25.88
CA SER A 32 1.46 36.36 24.46
C SER A 32 1.68 34.93 23.95
N GLY A 33 2.41 34.11 24.71
CA GLY A 33 2.65 32.70 24.40
C GLY A 33 1.36 31.88 24.37
N ALA A 34 0.46 32.09 25.34
CA ALA A 34 -0.86 31.45 25.36
C ALA A 34 -1.70 31.81 24.12
N ARG A 35 -1.58 33.05 23.62
CA ARG A 35 -2.27 33.48 22.40
C ARG A 35 -1.70 32.82 21.15
N VAL A 36 -0.38 32.72 21.04
CA VAL A 36 0.29 32.02 19.93
C VAL A 36 -0.09 30.53 19.91
N LEU A 37 -0.02 29.85 21.06
CA LEU A 37 -0.42 28.44 21.16
C LEU A 37 -1.87 28.18 20.75
N ARG A 38 -2.79 29.09 21.13
CA ARG A 38 -4.20 29.00 20.70
C ARG A 38 -4.35 29.14 19.19
N ASN A 39 -3.63 30.06 18.57
CA ASN A 39 -3.67 30.25 17.12
C ASN A 39 -3.10 29.02 16.39
N LEU A 40 -1.97 28.48 16.84
CA LEU A 40 -1.38 27.27 16.26
C LEU A 40 -2.33 26.06 16.35
N LYS A 41 -2.99 25.87 17.51
CA LYS A 41 -3.99 24.82 17.67
C LYS A 41 -5.17 25.00 16.71
N GLN A 42 -5.63 26.23 16.52
CA GLN A 42 -6.72 26.55 15.59
C GLN A 42 -6.32 26.26 14.14
N GLU A 43 -5.10 26.62 13.73
CA GLU A 43 -4.58 26.29 12.41
C GLU A 43 -4.46 24.78 12.19
N GLN A 44 -3.98 24.03 13.18
CA GLN A 44 -3.92 22.55 13.10
C GLN A 44 -5.31 21.93 12.93
N LEU A 45 -6.31 22.39 13.67
CA LEU A 45 -7.68 21.90 13.53
C LEU A 45 -8.27 22.24 12.15
N ALA A 46 -7.97 23.43 11.62
CA ALA A 46 -8.38 23.79 10.26
C ALA A 46 -7.72 22.90 9.21
N ASN A 47 -6.42 22.59 9.35
CA ASN A 47 -5.70 21.69 8.45
C ASN A 47 -6.25 20.25 8.53
N ILE A 48 -6.59 19.76 9.72
CA ILE A 48 -7.25 18.46 9.89
C ILE A 48 -8.56 18.43 9.12
N ALA A 49 -9.36 19.50 9.16
CA ALA A 49 -10.61 19.57 8.42
C ALA A 49 -10.40 19.50 6.90
N VAL A 50 -9.41 20.22 6.38
CA VAL A 50 -9.02 20.14 4.96
C VAL A 50 -8.63 18.71 4.61
N ASN A 51 -7.77 18.07 5.40
CA ASN A 51 -7.35 16.69 5.16
C ASN A 51 -8.53 15.72 5.15
N ARG A 52 -9.49 15.87 6.08
CA ARG A 52 -10.72 15.05 6.10
C ARG A 52 -11.56 15.22 4.84
N ILE A 53 -11.72 16.46 4.37
CA ILE A 53 -12.42 16.76 3.11
C ILE A 53 -11.71 16.10 1.92
N MET A 54 -10.39 16.21 1.85
CA MET A 54 -9.59 15.58 0.80
C MET A 54 -9.70 14.05 0.84
N THR A 55 -9.66 13.43 2.03
CA THR A 55 -9.84 11.97 2.16
C THR A 55 -11.21 11.51 1.64
N VAL A 56 -12.28 12.23 1.97
CA VAL A 56 -13.64 11.90 1.47
C VAL A 56 -13.73 12.12 -0.05
N GLN A 57 -13.10 13.19 -0.57
CA GLN A 57 -13.01 13.44 -2.00
C GLN A 57 -12.29 12.28 -2.72
N ASP A 58 -11.11 11.89 -2.24
CA ASP A 58 -10.31 10.82 -2.83
C ASP A 58 -11.07 9.49 -2.81
N ALA A 59 -11.73 9.17 -1.70
CA ALA A 59 -12.58 7.99 -1.58
C ALA A 59 -13.73 7.99 -2.60
N ALA A 60 -14.42 9.11 -2.77
CA ALA A 60 -15.49 9.25 -3.76
C ALA A 60 -14.97 9.10 -5.21
N GLN A 61 -13.78 9.63 -5.49
CA GLN A 61 -13.15 9.51 -6.81
C GLN A 61 -12.65 8.08 -7.08
N ARG A 62 -12.13 7.35 -6.08
CA ARG A 62 -11.79 5.93 -6.21
C ARG A 62 -13.02 5.07 -6.50
N HIS A 63 -14.12 5.29 -5.78
CA HIS A 63 -15.40 4.62 -6.05
C HIS A 63 -15.84 4.79 -7.51
N PHE A 64 -15.71 6.01 -8.04
CA PHE A 64 -15.97 6.29 -9.45
C PHE A 64 -15.08 5.48 -10.39
N MET A 65 -13.78 5.48 -10.14
CA MET A 65 -12.83 4.78 -10.99
C MET A 65 -13.06 3.26 -11.00
N GLU A 66 -13.28 2.64 -9.85
CA GLU A 66 -13.57 1.21 -9.75
C GLU A 66 -14.89 0.84 -10.43
N SER A 67 -15.93 1.68 -10.26
CA SER A 67 -17.21 1.49 -10.96
C SER A 67 -17.03 1.49 -12.48
N VAL A 68 -16.22 2.42 -13.02
CA VAL A 68 -15.94 2.48 -14.47
C VAL A 68 -15.09 1.29 -14.93
N LEU A 69 -14.05 0.91 -14.17
CA LEU A 69 -13.18 -0.24 -14.50
C LEU A 69 -13.94 -1.57 -14.46
N SER A 70 -14.94 -1.71 -13.58
CA SER A 70 -15.82 -2.87 -13.50
C SER A 70 -16.86 -2.96 -14.63
N GLY A 71 -16.86 -1.99 -15.55
CA GLY A 71 -17.69 -2.00 -16.77
C GLY A 71 -18.88 -1.04 -16.75
N SER A 72 -19.00 -0.17 -15.74
CA SER A 72 -20.06 0.86 -15.72
C SER A 72 -19.74 1.95 -16.74
N ALA A 73 -20.79 2.48 -17.39
CA ALA A 73 -20.63 3.56 -18.35
C ALA A 73 -20.07 4.82 -17.65
N PRO A 74 -19.05 5.52 -18.21
CA PRO A 74 -18.41 6.66 -17.54
C PRO A 74 -19.31 7.85 -17.21
N ASP A 75 -20.46 7.96 -17.89
CA ASP A 75 -21.48 8.98 -17.71
C ASP A 75 -22.57 8.58 -16.70
N SER A 76 -22.48 7.39 -16.12
CA SER A 76 -23.41 6.92 -15.10
C SER A 76 -23.26 7.71 -13.80
N LEU A 77 -24.36 8.30 -13.33
CA LEU A 77 -24.43 8.94 -12.02
C LEU A 77 -24.12 7.97 -10.86
N ASN A 78 -24.39 6.68 -11.05
CA ASN A 78 -24.15 5.67 -10.03
C ASN A 78 -22.66 5.36 -9.82
N ASN A 79 -21.77 5.86 -10.68
CA ASN A 79 -20.34 5.72 -10.46
C ASN A 79 -19.87 6.53 -9.24
N TYR A 80 -20.55 7.62 -8.88
CA TYR A 80 -20.30 8.29 -7.60
C TYR A 80 -21.21 7.72 -6.50
N PRO A 81 -20.73 7.68 -5.24
CA PRO A 81 -21.55 7.23 -4.12
C PRO A 81 -22.77 8.14 -3.95
N LEU A 82 -23.91 7.56 -3.58
CA LEU A 82 -25.14 8.28 -3.25
C LEU A 82 -24.95 9.19 -2.03
N ASN A 83 -24.17 8.72 -1.05
CA ASN A 83 -23.87 9.43 0.20
C ASN A 83 -22.59 8.87 0.84
N ILE A 84 -22.12 9.50 1.91
CA ILE A 84 -20.89 9.08 2.61
C ILE A 84 -20.99 7.68 3.25
N ASN A 85 -22.18 7.21 3.64
CA ASN A 85 -22.30 5.89 4.27
C ASN A 85 -22.03 4.76 3.26
N GLU A 86 -22.30 4.98 1.97
CA GLU A 86 -21.94 4.02 0.91
C GLU A 86 -20.43 3.87 0.80
N LEU A 87 -19.66 4.97 0.91
CA LEU A 87 -18.19 4.90 0.95
C LEU A 87 -17.65 4.10 2.14
N ILE A 88 -18.34 4.13 3.28
CA ILE A 88 -17.98 3.32 4.45
C ILE A 88 -18.37 1.85 4.22
N ALA A 89 -19.56 1.60 3.69
CA ALA A 89 -20.08 0.25 3.44
C ALA A 89 -19.23 -0.51 2.42
N ASP A 90 -18.77 0.18 1.38
CA ASP A 90 -17.95 -0.38 0.30
C ASP A 90 -16.45 -0.41 0.65
N GLY A 91 -16.05 0.11 1.82
CA GLY A 91 -14.68 0.03 2.33
C GLY A 91 -13.71 1.08 1.79
N TYR A 92 -14.19 2.14 1.12
CA TYR A 92 -13.35 3.26 0.70
C TYR A 92 -12.97 4.20 1.85
N ILE A 93 -13.73 4.18 2.94
CA ILE A 93 -13.44 4.90 4.19
C ILE A 93 -13.58 3.93 5.36
N ASP A 94 -12.56 3.86 6.21
CA ASP A 94 -12.60 3.03 7.42
C ASP A 94 -13.75 3.45 8.35
N ALA A 95 -14.56 2.46 8.75
CA ALA A 95 -15.63 2.66 9.71
C ALA A 95 -15.05 2.99 11.10
N CYS A 96 -15.44 4.15 11.65
CA CYS A 96 -15.08 4.55 13.01
C CYS A 96 -16.34 4.87 13.83
N SER A 97 -16.66 3.99 14.77
CA SER A 97 -17.79 4.19 15.69
C SER A 97 -17.45 5.26 16.74
N ASP A 98 -18.48 5.91 17.28
CA ASP A 98 -18.32 6.92 18.33
C ASP A 98 -17.58 6.36 19.56
N ALA A 99 -17.83 5.10 19.91
CA ALA A 99 -17.14 4.43 21.02
C ALA A 99 -15.64 4.27 20.75
N ASN A 100 -15.26 3.89 19.52
CA ASN A 100 -13.86 3.72 19.14
C ASN A 100 -13.15 5.08 19.00
N GLU A 101 -13.86 6.11 18.54
CA GLU A 101 -13.36 7.49 18.46
C GLU A 101 -13.06 8.05 19.86
N VAL A 102 -14.00 7.90 20.81
CA VAL A 102 -13.82 8.33 22.21
C VAL A 102 -12.70 7.54 22.91
N ALA A 103 -12.54 6.25 22.57
CA ALA A 103 -11.44 5.42 23.07
C ALA A 103 -10.08 5.73 22.40
N GLY A 104 -10.05 6.60 21.38
CA GLY A 104 -8.82 6.95 20.66
C GLY A 104 -8.28 5.85 19.74
N LEU A 105 -9.12 4.87 19.37
CA LEU A 105 -8.74 3.74 18.52
C LEU A 105 -8.80 4.08 17.03
N CYS A 106 -9.62 5.07 16.65
CA CYS A 106 -9.75 5.56 15.28
C CYS A 106 -10.15 7.04 15.26
N LEU A 107 -10.04 7.66 14.09
CA LEU A 107 -10.53 9.01 13.83
C LEU A 107 -11.63 8.96 12.78
N ASN A 108 -12.79 9.53 13.08
CA ASN A 108 -13.88 9.56 12.13
C ASN A 108 -13.62 10.64 11.05
N GLN A 109 -13.30 10.18 9.84
CA GLN A 109 -12.97 11.06 8.70
C GLN A 109 -14.19 11.82 8.16
N THR A 110 -15.41 11.39 8.49
CA THR A 110 -16.66 11.99 8.00
C THR A 110 -17.11 13.18 8.86
N LYS A 111 -16.62 13.27 10.09
CA LYS A 111 -16.89 14.36 11.02
C LYS A 111 -15.88 15.47 10.85
N LEU A 112 -16.26 16.71 11.07
CA LEU A 112 -15.33 17.84 11.12
C LEU A 112 -14.81 18.04 12.55
N PRO A 113 -13.61 18.63 12.73
CA PRO A 113 -12.96 18.75 14.04
C PRO A 113 -13.59 19.84 14.93
N TRP A 114 -14.83 20.23 14.66
CA TRP A 114 -15.62 21.18 15.42
C TRP A 114 -17.05 20.68 15.58
N VAL A 115 -17.70 21.18 16.62
CA VAL A 115 -19.11 20.92 16.92
C VAL A 115 -19.93 22.20 16.71
N THR A 116 -21.23 22.02 16.53
CA THR A 116 -22.20 23.12 16.53
C THR A 116 -22.30 23.78 17.91
N ALA A 117 -22.99 24.92 17.98
CA ALA A 117 -23.29 25.60 19.25
C ALA A 117 -24.13 24.74 20.22
N GLY A 118 -24.82 23.71 19.72
CA GLY A 118 -25.55 22.72 20.51
C GLY A 118 -24.72 21.50 20.93
N ASN A 119 -23.39 21.53 20.76
CA ASN A 119 -22.47 20.40 20.98
C ASN A 119 -22.79 19.16 20.13
N ALA A 120 -23.41 19.33 18.96
CA ALA A 120 -23.58 18.25 17.99
C ALA A 120 -22.44 18.27 16.97
N ASP A 121 -21.94 17.09 16.62
CA ASP A 121 -20.92 16.90 15.58
C ASP A 121 -21.41 17.46 14.24
N VAL A 122 -20.49 18.10 13.49
CA VAL A 122 -20.75 18.50 12.12
C VAL A 122 -20.23 17.41 11.20
N VAL A 123 -21.10 16.83 10.39
CA VAL A 123 -20.74 15.75 9.44
C VAL A 123 -20.70 16.34 8.03
N LEU A 124 -19.76 15.85 7.22
CA LEU A 124 -19.74 16.12 5.79
C LEU A 124 -20.99 15.50 5.14
N ASN A 125 -21.62 16.23 4.23
CA ASN A 125 -22.74 15.73 3.45
C ASN A 125 -22.33 15.65 1.97
N LEU A 126 -22.32 14.43 1.43
CA LEU A 126 -22.02 14.16 0.02
C LEU A 126 -23.32 14.00 -0.75
N VAL A 127 -23.41 14.69 -1.89
CA VAL A 127 -24.53 14.55 -2.83
C VAL A 127 -23.97 14.44 -4.24
N ARG A 128 -24.27 13.33 -4.92
CA ARG A 128 -24.02 13.18 -6.36
C ARG A 128 -25.08 13.89 -7.20
N PHE A 129 -24.70 14.42 -8.35
CA PHE A 129 -25.60 15.06 -9.31
C PHE A 129 -25.03 14.97 -10.74
N SER A 130 -25.88 15.16 -11.75
CA SER A 130 -25.43 15.37 -13.13
C SER A 130 -25.11 16.84 -13.33
N ASP A 131 -23.87 17.15 -13.69
CA ASP A 131 -23.41 18.51 -13.89
C ASP A 131 -24.20 19.17 -15.05
N PRO A 132 -24.88 20.31 -14.83
CA PRO A 132 -25.63 20.98 -15.88
C PRO A 132 -24.78 21.43 -17.08
N ALA A 133 -23.46 21.58 -16.92
CA ALA A 133 -22.58 22.09 -17.97
C ALA A 133 -22.28 21.05 -19.07
N ASP A 134 -22.09 19.79 -18.70
CA ASP A 134 -21.66 18.71 -19.60
C ASP A 134 -22.47 17.42 -19.46
N ASN A 135 -23.46 17.39 -18.56
CA ASN A 135 -24.28 16.24 -18.20
C ASN A 135 -23.46 15.02 -17.72
N TYR A 136 -22.23 15.23 -17.24
CA TYR A 136 -21.42 14.19 -16.60
C TYR A 136 -21.74 14.06 -15.12
N PRO A 137 -21.51 12.88 -14.53
CA PRO A 137 -21.64 12.68 -13.10
C PRO A 137 -20.60 13.52 -12.33
N ALA A 138 -21.07 14.17 -11.27
CA ALA A 138 -20.29 14.99 -10.35
C ALA A 138 -20.78 14.78 -8.92
N PHE A 139 -20.04 15.27 -7.93
CA PHE A 139 -20.48 15.28 -6.54
C PHE A 139 -20.11 16.58 -5.83
N ARG A 140 -20.85 16.90 -4.77
CA ARG A 140 -20.56 18.04 -3.91
C ARG A 140 -20.47 17.60 -2.46
N LEU A 141 -19.52 18.18 -1.75
CA LEU A 141 -19.42 18.09 -0.31
C LEU A 141 -19.97 19.37 0.31
N SER A 142 -20.82 19.24 1.32
CA SER A 142 -21.46 20.36 2.00
C SER A 142 -21.42 20.20 3.52
N PHE A 143 -21.21 21.31 4.23
CA PHE A 143 -21.18 21.36 5.70
C PHE A 143 -21.34 22.79 6.22
N ASP A 144 -21.76 22.94 7.47
CA ASP A 144 -22.02 24.24 8.09
C ASP A 144 -20.82 24.73 8.93
N ILE A 145 -20.40 25.97 8.69
CA ILE A 145 -19.37 26.67 9.46
C ILE A 145 -19.92 27.85 10.28
N SER A 146 -21.21 28.20 10.12
CA SER A 146 -21.83 29.37 10.77
C SER A 146 -21.71 29.32 12.29
N ASN A 147 -21.81 28.12 12.86
CA ASN A 147 -21.84 27.87 14.29
C ASN A 147 -20.46 27.72 14.95
N ILE A 148 -19.36 27.83 14.19
CA ILE A 148 -18.01 27.74 14.75
C ILE A 148 -17.73 28.95 15.65
N GLN A 149 -17.48 28.68 16.93
CA GLN A 149 -17.06 29.67 17.93
C GLN A 149 -15.64 29.38 18.41
N PRO A 150 -14.82 30.42 18.67
CA PRO A 150 -15.09 31.84 18.45
C PRO A 150 -15.00 32.23 16.96
N ILE A 151 -15.58 33.39 16.59
CA ILE A 151 -15.55 33.91 15.21
C ILE A 151 -14.15 33.98 14.59
N ARG A 152 -13.11 34.21 15.39
CA ARG A 152 -11.71 34.18 14.92
C ARG A 152 -11.30 32.81 14.40
N PHE A 153 -11.69 31.74 15.10
CA PHE A 153 -11.42 30.37 14.67
C PHE A 153 -12.17 30.05 13.37
N ARG A 154 -13.44 30.47 13.27
CA ARG A 154 -14.23 30.35 12.04
C ARG A 154 -13.53 31.01 10.85
N ASN A 155 -12.94 32.18 11.04
CA ASN A 155 -12.21 32.87 9.98
C ASN A 155 -10.94 32.12 9.56
N VAL A 156 -10.22 31.48 10.49
CA VAL A 156 -9.05 30.62 10.18
C VAL A 156 -9.49 29.39 9.37
N VAL A 157 -10.57 28.72 9.79
CA VAL A 157 -11.15 27.59 9.05
C VAL A 157 -11.55 28.05 7.65
N ARG A 158 -12.31 29.14 7.53
CA ARG A 158 -12.73 29.70 6.23
C ARG A 158 -11.52 30.03 5.35
N SER A 159 -10.45 30.62 5.90
CA SER A 159 -9.25 30.94 5.12
C SER A 159 -8.51 29.71 4.60
N LYS A 160 -8.68 28.54 5.25
CA LYS A 160 -8.12 27.28 4.75
C LYS A 160 -9.03 26.59 3.75
N LEU A 161 -10.34 26.65 3.97
CA LEU A 161 -11.31 26.05 3.04
C LEU A 161 -11.38 26.80 1.70
N ILE A 162 -11.17 28.10 1.68
CA ILE A 162 -11.16 28.89 0.43
C ILE A 162 -9.97 28.55 -0.47
N GLU A 163 -8.92 27.92 0.06
CA GLU A 163 -7.79 27.41 -0.73
C GLU A 163 -8.22 26.19 -1.57
N ILE A 164 -9.33 25.52 -1.22
CA ILE A 164 -9.87 24.38 -1.97
C ILE A 164 -10.58 24.88 -3.24
N PRO A 165 -10.27 24.31 -4.42
CA PRO A 165 -10.94 24.68 -5.67
C PRO A 165 -12.46 24.51 -5.59
N ASN A 166 -13.20 25.34 -6.33
CA ASN A 166 -14.67 25.33 -6.39
C ASN A 166 -15.35 25.51 -5.02
N TYR A 167 -14.66 26.11 -4.05
CA TYR A 167 -15.26 26.56 -2.80
C TYR A 167 -16.33 27.61 -3.06
N THR A 168 -17.52 27.37 -2.53
CA THR A 168 -18.61 28.34 -2.46
C THR A 168 -19.17 28.38 -1.05
N GLU A 169 -19.64 29.55 -0.62
CA GLU A 169 -20.25 29.72 0.69
C GLU A 169 -21.51 30.58 0.57
N ALA A 170 -22.63 30.06 1.06
CA ALA A 170 -23.89 30.78 1.14
C ALA A 170 -24.53 30.54 2.51
N GLY A 171 -24.87 31.62 3.23
CA GLY A 171 -25.51 31.52 4.54
C GLY A 171 -24.69 30.77 5.61
N GLY A 172 -23.36 30.65 5.44
CA GLY A 172 -22.49 29.89 6.34
C GLY A 172 -22.42 28.39 6.06
N VAL A 173 -23.11 27.91 5.02
CA VAL A 173 -22.93 26.56 4.49
C VAL A 173 -21.86 26.61 3.40
N VAL A 174 -20.80 25.84 3.59
CA VAL A 174 -19.75 25.62 2.61
C VAL A 174 -20.21 24.53 1.66
N THR A 175 -20.05 24.75 0.36
CA THR A 175 -20.24 23.75 -0.67
C THR A 175 -18.99 23.72 -1.56
N ILE A 176 -18.41 22.53 -1.70
CA ILE A 176 -17.25 22.29 -2.57
C ILE A 176 -17.70 21.32 -3.64
N THR A 177 -17.60 21.74 -4.89
CA THR A 177 -18.05 20.95 -6.05
C THR A 177 -16.87 20.28 -6.73
N PHE A 178 -16.96 18.96 -6.86
CA PHE A 178 -16.01 18.13 -7.57
C PHE A 178 -16.68 17.62 -8.83
N THR A 179 -16.21 18.13 -9.97
CA THR A 179 -16.63 17.68 -11.28
C THR A 179 -15.80 16.45 -11.69
N ARG A 180 -15.78 16.13 -12.98
CA ARG A 180 -15.06 14.98 -13.54
C ARG A 180 -13.70 14.75 -12.85
N PRO A 181 -13.36 13.51 -12.45
CA PRO A 181 -12.05 13.24 -11.87
C PRO A 181 -10.98 13.74 -12.82
N GLY A 182 -10.08 14.59 -12.33
CA GLY A 182 -8.89 14.95 -13.08
C GLY A 182 -8.06 13.70 -13.35
N THR A 183 -7.27 13.70 -14.42
CA THR A 183 -6.36 12.58 -14.76
C THR A 183 -5.34 12.26 -13.66
N ALA A 184 -5.24 13.09 -12.61
CA ALA A 184 -4.40 12.85 -11.44
C ALA A 184 -4.86 11.64 -10.61
N VAL A 185 -6.17 11.42 -10.42
CA VAL A 185 -6.65 10.27 -9.63
C VAL A 185 -6.41 8.96 -10.39
N THR A 186 -6.46 9.00 -11.73
CA THR A 186 -6.03 7.87 -12.57
C THR A 186 -4.53 7.59 -12.49
N MET A 187 -3.71 8.52 -11.97
CA MET A 187 -2.28 8.28 -11.78
C MET A 187 -2.00 7.60 -10.44
N ASP A 188 -2.81 7.82 -9.41
CA ASP A 188 -2.64 7.15 -8.09
C ASP A 188 -2.88 5.63 -8.16
N SER A 189 -3.63 5.16 -9.16
CA SER A 189 -3.80 3.73 -9.43
C SER A 189 -2.69 3.13 -10.32
N LEU A 190 -1.73 3.96 -10.75
CA LEU A 190 -0.62 3.55 -11.60
C LEU A 190 0.68 3.62 -10.80
N VAL A 191 1.55 2.62 -10.99
CA VAL A 191 2.90 2.67 -10.44
C VAL A 191 3.74 3.63 -11.28
N SER A 192 4.37 4.60 -10.64
CA SER A 192 5.27 5.57 -11.27
C SER A 192 6.37 4.85 -12.06
N ARG A 193 6.51 5.17 -13.35
CA ARG A 193 7.49 4.53 -14.26
C ARG A 193 8.94 4.67 -13.81
N ASP A 194 9.24 5.73 -13.06
CA ASP A 194 10.56 6.02 -12.53
C ASP A 194 10.85 5.30 -11.20
N GLY A 195 9.86 4.60 -10.64
CA GLY A 195 9.98 3.89 -9.37
C GLY A 195 10.11 4.79 -8.15
N SER A 196 9.77 6.08 -8.26
CA SER A 196 9.80 7.02 -7.14
C SER A 196 8.78 6.67 -6.05
N ASP A 197 7.66 6.07 -6.43
CA ASP A 197 6.65 5.55 -5.52
C ASP A 197 6.80 4.02 -5.39
N PRO A 198 7.24 3.52 -4.22
CA PRO A 198 7.38 2.09 -4.01
C PRO A 198 6.01 1.43 -3.92
N MET A 199 5.92 0.19 -4.39
CA MET A 199 4.73 -0.64 -4.17
C MET A 199 4.52 -0.88 -2.67
N THR A 200 3.30 -0.64 -2.19
CA THR A 200 2.92 -0.79 -0.77
C THR A 200 2.21 -2.11 -0.48
N ALA A 201 1.86 -2.89 -1.51
CA ALA A 201 1.17 -4.17 -1.41
C ALA A 201 1.56 -5.13 -2.56
N ASP A 202 1.12 -6.38 -2.46
CA ASP A 202 1.35 -7.44 -3.46
C ASP A 202 0.61 -7.15 -4.77
N TRP A 203 1.21 -7.53 -5.91
CA TRP A 203 0.52 -7.60 -7.19
C TRP A 203 0.11 -9.03 -7.48
N ASP A 204 -1.20 -9.26 -7.58
CA ASP A 204 -1.76 -10.49 -8.13
C ASP A 204 -1.98 -10.30 -9.63
N TYR A 205 -1.26 -11.09 -10.43
CA TYR A 205 -1.39 -11.09 -11.89
C TYR A 205 -2.49 -12.05 -12.37
N GLY A 206 -3.34 -12.60 -11.50
CA GLY A 206 -4.61 -13.24 -11.90
C GLY A 206 -4.47 -14.37 -12.93
N GLY A 207 -3.37 -15.13 -12.91
CA GLY A 207 -3.09 -16.19 -13.89
C GLY A 207 -2.42 -15.73 -15.19
N PHE A 208 -2.04 -14.46 -15.29
CA PHE A 208 -1.21 -13.91 -16.36
C PHE A 208 0.29 -14.11 -16.09
N TYR A 209 1.08 -14.13 -17.16
CA TYR A 209 2.55 -14.24 -17.07
C TYR A 209 3.21 -12.87 -16.94
N LEU A 210 4.34 -12.84 -16.24
CA LEU A 210 5.29 -11.72 -16.32
C LEU A 210 6.08 -11.85 -17.63
N ASP A 211 5.79 -11.00 -18.60
CA ASP A 211 6.47 -10.97 -19.91
C ASP A 211 7.41 -9.75 -20.04
N ASN A 212 8.44 -9.85 -20.89
CA ASN A 212 9.44 -8.81 -21.17
C ASN A 212 10.24 -8.31 -19.94
N VAL A 213 10.44 -9.15 -18.93
CA VAL A 213 11.27 -8.82 -17.76
C VAL A 213 12.75 -9.01 -18.09
N ARG A 214 13.54 -7.92 -18.01
CA ARG A 214 14.99 -7.96 -18.30
C ARG A 214 15.79 -8.63 -17.19
N ASP A 215 15.49 -8.30 -15.93
CA ASP A 215 16.19 -8.84 -14.77
C ASP A 215 15.29 -8.75 -13.52
N ILE A 216 15.48 -9.66 -12.56
CA ILE A 216 14.82 -9.69 -11.25
C ILE A 216 15.90 -9.89 -10.20
N SER A 217 16.08 -8.91 -9.32
CA SER A 217 17.04 -8.99 -8.21
C SER A 217 16.32 -8.91 -6.87
N PHE A 218 16.79 -9.70 -5.91
CA PHE A 218 16.27 -9.74 -4.55
C PHE A 218 17.35 -9.34 -3.56
N THR A 219 17.05 -8.43 -2.65
CA THR A 219 18.00 -7.98 -1.61
C THR A 219 17.76 -8.76 -0.31
N GLY A 220 18.82 -9.30 0.31
CA GLY A 220 18.75 -9.92 1.65
C GLY A 220 18.39 -11.42 1.69
N LEU A 221 18.32 -12.11 0.55
CA LEU A 221 18.08 -13.55 0.51
C LEU A 221 19.38 -14.36 0.72
N THR A 222 19.33 -15.38 1.57
CA THR A 222 20.48 -16.22 1.94
C THR A 222 20.38 -17.69 1.52
N ASP A 223 19.20 -18.18 1.07
CA ASP A 223 19.07 -19.56 0.59
C ASP A 223 17.93 -19.71 -0.46
N ARG A 224 18.32 -19.86 -1.74
CA ARG A 224 17.55 -20.29 -2.95
C ARG A 224 16.33 -19.46 -3.41
N THR A 225 15.94 -19.33 -4.68
CA THR A 225 16.48 -19.62 -6.03
C THR A 225 15.78 -18.61 -6.96
N ALA A 226 16.50 -17.62 -7.47
CA ALA A 226 16.08 -16.85 -8.64
C ALA A 226 17.18 -17.04 -9.67
N LEU A 227 17.12 -18.17 -10.38
CA LEU A 227 17.98 -18.38 -11.53
C LEU A 227 17.53 -17.40 -12.61
N THR A 228 18.39 -16.41 -12.85
CA THR A 228 18.42 -15.55 -14.03
C THR A 228 18.12 -16.40 -15.28
N GLY A 229 16.94 -16.20 -15.87
CA GLY A 229 16.45 -16.92 -17.05
C GLY A 229 15.65 -18.19 -16.73
N THR A 230 14.32 -18.08 -16.65
CA THR A 230 13.28 -19.10 -16.96
C THR A 230 13.66 -20.59 -17.01
N VAL A 231 14.36 -21.14 -16.01
CA VAL A 231 14.56 -22.59 -15.88
C VAL A 231 13.30 -23.20 -15.25
N LYS A 232 12.58 -24.04 -16.00
CA LYS A 232 11.55 -24.91 -15.43
C LYS A 232 12.24 -26.06 -14.71
N VAL A 233 12.02 -26.16 -13.40
CA VAL A 233 12.48 -27.27 -12.57
C VAL A 233 11.32 -28.23 -12.34
N GLY A 234 11.52 -29.51 -12.61
CA GLY A 234 10.56 -30.55 -12.31
C GLY A 234 11.22 -31.79 -11.73
N SER A 235 10.42 -32.66 -11.11
CA SER A 235 10.89 -33.99 -10.71
C SER A 235 9.89 -35.05 -11.16
N LEU A 236 10.41 -36.18 -11.61
CA LEU A 236 9.62 -37.32 -12.04
C LEU A 236 10.25 -38.62 -11.53
N VAL A 237 9.46 -39.68 -11.49
CA VAL A 237 9.95 -41.04 -11.29
C VAL A 237 9.99 -41.68 -12.68
N THR A 238 11.12 -42.27 -13.03
CA THR A 238 11.22 -43.15 -14.20
C THR A 238 10.94 -44.57 -13.75
N SER A 239 10.19 -45.30 -14.56
CA SER A 239 9.96 -46.73 -14.38
C SER A 239 10.31 -47.48 -15.65
N GLY A 240 11.23 -48.43 -15.57
CA GLY A 240 11.69 -49.25 -16.69
C GLY A 240 12.60 -48.53 -17.69
N ALA A 241 13.16 -49.30 -18.63
CA ALA A 241 14.21 -48.88 -19.55
C ALA A 241 13.78 -47.84 -20.61
N THR A 242 12.48 -47.58 -20.76
CA THR A 242 11.94 -46.68 -21.79
C THR A 242 12.13 -45.21 -21.44
N GLY A 243 12.18 -44.88 -20.14
CA GLY A 243 12.23 -43.51 -19.62
C GLY A 243 10.86 -42.83 -19.56
N THR A 244 10.83 -41.64 -18.97
CA THR A 244 9.63 -40.80 -18.82
C THR A 244 9.74 -39.56 -19.71
N SER A 245 8.64 -39.21 -20.38
CA SER A 245 8.61 -38.08 -21.31
C SER A 245 8.59 -36.72 -20.60
N VAL A 246 9.36 -35.76 -21.09
CA VAL A 246 9.37 -34.34 -20.69
C VAL A 246 9.29 -33.47 -21.94
N THR A 247 8.21 -32.72 -22.07
CA THR A 247 7.98 -31.86 -23.24
C THR A 247 8.95 -30.70 -23.33
N LYS A 248 9.47 -30.46 -24.55
CA LYS A 248 10.39 -29.36 -24.84
C LYS A 248 9.67 -28.01 -24.72
N PRO A 249 10.29 -26.98 -24.11
CA PRO A 249 9.74 -25.64 -24.12
C PRO A 249 9.74 -25.06 -25.54
N THR A 250 8.74 -24.24 -25.85
CA THR A 250 8.73 -23.43 -27.07
C THR A 250 9.71 -22.27 -26.89
N CYS A 251 10.73 -22.20 -27.73
CA CYS A 251 11.76 -21.16 -27.68
C CYS A 251 11.54 -20.07 -28.73
N PRO A 252 11.89 -18.80 -28.43
CA PRO A 252 11.88 -17.71 -29.40
C PRO A 252 12.96 -17.91 -30.48
N THR A 253 12.89 -17.11 -31.55
CA THR A 253 13.87 -17.12 -32.65
C THR A 253 15.30 -16.97 -32.10
N ASP A 254 16.24 -17.76 -32.65
CA ASP A 254 17.66 -17.85 -32.25
C ASP A 254 17.96 -18.57 -30.93
N TYR A 255 16.96 -19.21 -30.32
CA TYR A 255 17.14 -20.05 -29.13
C TYR A 255 16.72 -21.50 -29.40
N GLN A 256 17.39 -22.43 -28.74
CA GLN A 256 17.07 -23.87 -28.77
C GLN A 256 16.71 -24.39 -27.37
N PRO A 257 15.77 -25.34 -27.27
CA PRO A 257 15.43 -25.95 -25.99
C PRO A 257 16.60 -26.79 -25.47
N ARG A 258 16.94 -26.62 -24.19
CA ARG A 258 17.98 -27.36 -23.47
C ARG A 258 17.38 -28.08 -22.27
N ILE A 259 18.00 -29.20 -21.92
CA ILE A 259 17.67 -29.98 -20.73
C ILE A 259 18.94 -30.40 -20.00
N GLU A 260 18.90 -30.31 -18.67
CA GLU A 260 19.86 -30.94 -17.78
C GLU A 260 19.10 -31.79 -16.77
N VAL A 261 19.65 -32.95 -16.43
CA VAL A 261 19.01 -33.90 -15.52
C VAL A 261 19.98 -34.30 -14.42
N ALA A 262 19.44 -34.43 -13.21
CA ALA A 262 20.17 -34.82 -12.03
C ALA A 262 19.43 -35.93 -11.29
N VAL A 263 20.18 -36.86 -10.72
CA VAL A 263 19.63 -37.91 -9.87
C VAL A 263 19.08 -37.28 -8.59
N LYS A 264 17.79 -37.51 -8.31
CA LYS A 264 17.13 -37.08 -7.07
C LYS A 264 17.17 -38.18 -6.00
N GLY A 265 16.97 -39.43 -6.42
CA GLY A 265 16.94 -40.56 -5.50
C GLY A 265 16.72 -41.88 -6.22
N ILE A 266 16.92 -42.96 -5.49
CA ILE A 266 16.72 -44.33 -5.96
C ILE A 266 15.33 -44.76 -5.48
N THR A 267 14.49 -45.22 -6.40
CA THR A 267 13.13 -45.66 -6.08
C THR A 267 12.94 -47.07 -6.62
N ALA A 268 12.76 -48.06 -5.75
CA ALA A 268 12.46 -49.42 -6.18
C ALA A 268 10.95 -49.60 -6.26
N THR A 269 10.38 -49.60 -7.46
CA THR A 269 8.98 -49.96 -7.71
C THR A 269 8.85 -51.48 -7.94
N GLY A 270 9.30 -52.28 -6.98
CA GLY A 270 9.12 -53.74 -6.97
C GLY A 270 10.39 -54.54 -6.62
N SER A 271 10.26 -55.35 -5.55
CA SER A 271 11.19 -56.36 -4.99
C SER A 271 12.66 -55.96 -4.75
N ASP A 272 13.06 -56.08 -3.47
CA ASP A 272 14.40 -56.01 -2.87
C ASP A 272 15.36 -54.93 -3.41
N LEU A 273 15.64 -53.94 -2.55
CA LEU A 273 16.72 -52.98 -2.81
C LEU A 273 18.02 -53.75 -3.07
N PRO A 274 18.78 -53.40 -4.13
CA PRO A 274 20.03 -54.08 -4.44
C PRO A 274 20.99 -54.05 -3.26
N TYR A 275 21.70 -55.16 -3.05
CA TYR A 275 22.89 -55.16 -2.23
C TYR A 275 24.00 -54.40 -3.00
N ASN A 276 24.87 -53.65 -2.32
CA ASN A 276 26.03 -52.99 -2.93
C ASN A 276 25.73 -52.14 -4.19
N LEU A 277 24.94 -51.08 -4.06
CA LEU A 277 24.79 -50.07 -5.13
C LEU A 277 26.17 -49.49 -5.54
N LYS A 278 26.45 -49.45 -6.84
CA LYS A 278 27.75 -48.98 -7.37
C LYS A 278 27.66 -47.65 -8.11
N ALA A 279 26.90 -47.60 -9.20
CA ALA A 279 26.81 -46.43 -10.05
C ALA A 279 25.35 -46.04 -10.27
N VAL A 280 25.11 -44.74 -10.34
CA VAL A 280 23.80 -44.17 -10.66
C VAL A 280 24.00 -43.06 -11.68
N ALA A 281 23.16 -43.04 -12.71
CA ALA A 281 23.16 -42.00 -13.73
C ALA A 281 21.72 -41.65 -14.13
N ALA A 282 21.52 -40.38 -14.47
CA ALA A 282 20.33 -39.92 -15.17
C ALA A 282 20.78 -39.18 -16.43
N TRP A 283 20.04 -39.32 -17.52
CA TRP A 283 20.30 -38.61 -18.77
C TRP A 283 19.00 -38.38 -19.54
N ALA A 284 19.01 -37.42 -20.45
CA ALA A 284 17.91 -37.17 -21.36
C ALA A 284 18.28 -37.66 -22.76
N VAL A 285 17.31 -38.22 -23.48
CA VAL A 285 17.44 -38.60 -24.89
C VAL A 285 16.43 -37.79 -25.70
N ASP A 286 16.87 -37.17 -26.78
CA ASP A 286 15.96 -36.47 -27.69
C ASP A 286 14.96 -37.45 -28.34
N ASN A 287 13.67 -37.15 -28.24
CA ASN A 287 12.57 -37.91 -28.85
C ASN A 287 11.58 -36.98 -29.57
N GLY A 288 12.10 -36.07 -30.38
CA GLY A 288 11.29 -35.18 -31.22
C GLY A 288 10.73 -34.01 -30.43
N VAL A 289 9.43 -34.04 -30.10
CA VAL A 289 8.76 -32.96 -29.32
C VAL A 289 9.05 -33.04 -27.82
N ASP A 290 9.53 -34.19 -27.36
CA ASP A 290 9.85 -34.46 -25.97
C ASP A 290 11.31 -34.92 -25.80
N TRP A 291 11.79 -34.88 -24.56
CA TRP A 291 12.95 -35.65 -24.11
C TRP A 291 12.50 -36.86 -23.31
N LEU A 292 13.11 -38.02 -23.55
CA LEU A 292 12.98 -39.18 -22.69
C LEU A 292 14.03 -39.10 -21.58
N VAL A 293 13.57 -38.77 -20.38
CA VAL A 293 14.41 -38.78 -19.18
C VAL A 293 14.55 -40.21 -18.69
N ARG A 294 15.79 -40.66 -18.58
CA ARG A 294 16.16 -42.01 -18.15
C ARG A 294 16.97 -41.96 -16.89
N TYR A 295 16.85 -43.05 -16.16
CA TYR A 295 17.62 -43.34 -14.96
C TYR A 295 18.20 -44.74 -15.11
N ARG A 296 19.40 -44.95 -14.58
CA ARG A 296 19.96 -46.28 -14.39
C ARG A 296 20.83 -46.33 -13.16
N ALA A 297 20.62 -47.36 -12.37
CA ALA A 297 21.49 -47.77 -11.29
C ALA A 297 22.06 -49.17 -11.55
N THR A 298 23.25 -49.43 -11.02
CA THR A 298 23.87 -50.76 -10.97
C THR A 298 24.02 -51.24 -9.54
N GLY A 299 23.63 -52.48 -9.29
CA GLY A 299 23.80 -53.15 -8.01
C GLY A 299 24.28 -54.59 -8.18
N GLU A 300 24.49 -55.28 -7.07
CA GLU A 300 24.80 -56.71 -7.03
C GLU A 300 23.76 -57.43 -6.14
N ASP A 301 23.37 -58.63 -6.52
CA ASP A 301 22.57 -59.46 -5.62
C ASP A 301 23.46 -60.14 -4.55
N VAL A 302 22.82 -60.94 -3.69
CA VAL A 302 23.50 -61.68 -2.61
C VAL A 302 24.54 -62.70 -3.12
N ASP A 303 24.45 -63.10 -4.40
CA ASP A 303 25.35 -64.04 -5.06
C ASP A 303 26.44 -63.31 -5.88
N GLY A 304 26.46 -61.98 -5.86
CA GLY A 304 27.42 -61.15 -6.59
C GLY A 304 27.10 -60.97 -8.07
N VAL A 305 25.89 -61.33 -8.52
CA VAL A 305 25.45 -61.11 -9.89
C VAL A 305 25.07 -59.65 -10.08
N LYS A 306 25.61 -59.02 -11.13
CA LYS A 306 25.31 -57.62 -11.44
C LYS A 306 23.91 -57.49 -12.01
N THR A 307 23.15 -56.56 -11.45
CA THR A 307 21.79 -56.23 -11.86
C THR A 307 21.67 -54.74 -12.22
N TYR A 308 20.83 -54.45 -13.22
CA TYR A 308 20.51 -53.08 -13.64
C TYR A 308 19.10 -52.73 -13.20
N PHE A 309 18.94 -51.50 -12.72
CA PHE A 309 17.66 -50.96 -12.28
C PHE A 309 17.43 -49.65 -13.03
N ASP A 310 16.30 -49.55 -13.72
CA ASP A 310 15.95 -48.34 -14.49
C ASP A 310 14.89 -47.48 -13.75
N ASP A 311 14.62 -47.82 -12.48
CA ASP A 311 13.64 -47.15 -11.64
C ASP A 311 14.33 -46.14 -10.69
N GLY A 312 13.95 -44.87 -10.79
CA GLY A 312 14.58 -43.82 -10.00
C GLY A 312 13.86 -42.49 -10.05
N ALA A 313 14.08 -41.67 -9.03
CA ALA A 313 13.63 -40.29 -9.02
C ALA A 313 14.69 -39.39 -9.68
N VAL A 314 14.26 -38.60 -10.66
CA VAL A 314 15.11 -37.67 -11.41
C VAL A 314 14.55 -36.26 -11.27
N THR A 315 15.43 -35.28 -11.10
CA THR A 315 15.13 -33.85 -11.25
C THR A 315 15.60 -33.41 -12.63
N TYR A 316 14.78 -32.64 -13.34
CA TYR A 316 15.15 -32.07 -14.62
C TYR A 316 15.04 -30.55 -14.58
N PHE A 317 15.86 -29.91 -15.40
CA PHE A 317 15.94 -28.48 -15.64
C PHE A 317 15.79 -28.25 -17.12
N THR A 318 14.78 -27.50 -17.56
CA THR A 318 14.59 -27.17 -18.98
C THR A 318 14.55 -25.66 -19.17
N TRP A 319 15.27 -25.16 -20.18
CA TRP A 319 15.32 -23.74 -20.53
C TRP A 319 15.54 -23.57 -22.04
N CYS A 320 15.51 -22.32 -22.51
CA CYS A 320 15.91 -21.95 -23.86
C CYS A 320 17.29 -21.31 -23.80
N ASP A 321 18.21 -21.75 -24.64
CA ASP A 321 19.59 -21.25 -24.69
C ASP A 321 19.94 -20.80 -26.11
N PHE A 322 20.92 -19.92 -26.24
CA PHE A 322 21.36 -19.43 -27.54
C PHE A 322 21.95 -20.58 -28.37
N ILE A 323 21.76 -20.53 -29.70
CA ILE A 323 22.30 -21.54 -30.63
C ILE A 323 23.82 -21.50 -30.70
#